data_AF-A0A1H9X9X4-F1
#
_entry.id   AF-A0A1H9X9X4-F1
#
_cell.length_a   1.000
_cell.length_b   1.000
_cell.length_c   1.000
_cell.angle_alpha   90.00
_cell.angle_beta   90.00
_cell.angle_gamma   90.00
#
_symmetry.space_group_name_H-M   'P 1'
#
loop_
_entity.id
_entity.type
_entity.pdbx_description
1 polymer ?
#
loop_
_entity_poly.entity_id
_entity_poly.type
_entity_poly.pdbx_seq_one_letter_code
_entity_poly.pdbx_strand_id
1 'polypeptide(L)'
;MKTLRKASKIIDVVVFVAATLAIAGVFYEGMTLKWYDIVGMFVICMDYSFMPATIIHLIVDRKEKMIWFHVFSMVIILIAIVMKISETDYPAITLVLWYFYIWFLYGTIYVKAFWLDK
;
A
#
# COMPACT_ATOMS: atom_id res chain seq x y z
N MET A 1 -6.41 9.13 20.58
CA MET A 1 -6.45 7.82 19.89
C MET A 1 -7.69 7.59 19.03
N LYS A 2 -8.92 7.87 19.50
CA LYS A 2 -10.15 7.66 18.69
C LYS A 2 -10.15 8.41 17.35
N THR A 3 -9.73 9.68 17.34
CA THR A 3 -9.64 10.49 16.10
C THR A 3 -8.63 9.91 15.10
N LEU A 4 -7.47 9.47 15.58
CA LEU A 4 -6.42 8.88 14.74
C LEU A 4 -6.88 7.55 14.12
N ARG A 5 -7.63 6.74 14.87
CA ARG A 5 -8.25 5.50 14.37
C ARG A 5 -9.37 5.76 13.35
N LYS A 6 -10.07 6.90 13.44
CA LYS A 6 -11.05 7.29 12.41
C LYS A 6 -10.34 7.78 11.14
N ALA A 7 -9.26 8.54 11.30
CA ALA A 7 -8.43 9.00 10.19
C ALA A 7 -7.75 7.84 9.46
N SER A 8 -7.24 6.83 10.20
CA SER A 8 -6.62 5.64 9.60
C SER A 8 -7.60 4.95 8.66
N LYS A 9 -8.84 4.69 9.10
CA LYS A 9 -9.87 4.07 8.26
C LYS A 9 -10.11 4.81 6.93
N ILE A 10 -10.08 6.13 6.93
CA ILE A 10 -10.25 6.92 5.69
C ILE A 10 -9.04 6.73 4.78
N ILE A 11 -7.84 6.79 5.35
CA ILE A 11 -6.60 6.58 4.62
C ILE A 11 -6.56 5.16 4.05
N ASP A 12 -7.04 4.16 4.79
CA ASP A 12 -7.07 2.76 4.34
C ASP A 12 -7.87 2.59 3.05
N VAL A 13 -9.00 3.29 2.95
CA VAL A 13 -9.83 3.31 1.72
C VAL A 13 -9.07 3.95 0.57
N VAL A 14 -8.39 5.08 0.82
CA VAL A 14 -7.59 5.76 -0.20
C VAL A 14 -6.47 4.86 -0.71
N VAL A 15 -5.74 4.20 0.19
CA VAL A 15 -4.68 3.24 -0.18
C VAL A 15 -5.25 2.11 -1.01
N PHE A 16 -6.37 1.51 -0.60
CA PHE A 16 -6.99 0.41 -1.32
C PHE A 16 -7.43 0.80 -2.73
N VAL A 17 -8.08 1.95 -2.89
CA VAL A 17 -8.52 2.45 -4.20
C VAL A 17 -7.31 2.78 -5.08
N ALA A 18 -6.31 3.47 -4.55
CA ALA A 18 -5.11 3.82 -5.30
C ALA A 18 -4.34 2.57 -5.75
N ALA A 19 -4.18 1.57 -4.87
CA ALA A 19 -3.56 0.28 -5.21
C ALA A 19 -4.35 -0.45 -6.29
N THR A 20 -5.68 -0.47 -6.19
CA THR A 20 -6.55 -1.09 -7.21
C THR A 20 -6.38 -0.44 -8.58
N LEU A 21 -6.39 0.90 -8.63
CA LEU A 21 -6.21 1.65 -9.88
C LEU A 21 -4.79 1.51 -10.44
N ALA A 22 -3.77 1.49 -9.57
CA ALA A 22 -2.38 1.28 -9.98
C ALA A 22 -2.21 -0.10 -10.62
N ILE A 23 -2.71 -1.16 -9.99
CA ILE A 23 -2.69 -2.52 -10.55
C ILE A 23 -3.44 -2.55 -11.87
N ALA A 24 -4.69 -2.07 -11.91
CA ALA A 24 -5.49 -2.06 -13.14
C ALA A 24 -4.79 -1.30 -14.28
N GLY A 25 -4.17 -0.16 -13.98
CA GLY A 25 -3.38 0.64 -14.90
C GLY A 25 -2.19 -0.14 -15.46
N VAL A 26 -1.35 -0.71 -14.59
CA VAL A 26 -0.17 -1.48 -15.01
C VAL A 26 -0.55 -2.69 -15.87
N PHE A 27 -1.63 -3.39 -15.54
CA PHE A 27 -2.12 -4.50 -16.37
C PHE A 27 -2.64 -4.01 -17.73
N TYR A 28 -3.38 -2.92 -17.77
CA TYR A 28 -3.86 -2.33 -19.02
C TYR A 28 -2.72 -1.87 -19.93
N GLU A 29 -1.69 -1.26 -19.36
CA GLU A 29 -0.47 -0.86 -20.07
C GLU A 29 0.31 -2.05 -20.61
N GLY A 30 0.42 -3.12 -19.81
CA GLY A 30 1.00 -4.39 -20.26
C GLY A 30 0.25 -4.99 -21.44
N MET A 31 -1.09 -4.91 -21.46
CA MET A 31 -1.91 -5.38 -22.57
C MET A 31 -1.79 -4.50 -23.83
N THR A 32 -1.68 -3.19 -23.64
CA THR A 32 -1.62 -2.22 -24.76
C THR A 32 -0.21 -1.95 -25.25
N LEU A 33 0.82 -2.47 -24.55
CA LEU A 33 2.24 -2.23 -24.79
C LEU A 33 2.59 -0.73 -24.84
N LYS A 34 1.88 0.09 -24.06
CA LYS A 34 2.03 1.54 -23.98
C LYS A 34 2.03 1.99 -22.53
N TRP A 35 2.92 2.91 -22.18
CA TRP A 35 2.95 3.54 -20.86
C TRP A 35 2.26 4.90 -20.91
N TYR A 36 1.23 5.08 -20.10
CA TYR A 36 0.42 6.28 -19.95
C TYR A 36 0.76 6.98 -18.63
N ASP A 37 0.97 8.30 -18.68
CA ASP A 37 1.34 9.10 -17.49
C ASP A 37 0.34 8.98 -16.33
N ILE A 38 -0.93 8.66 -16.65
CA ILE A 38 -1.99 8.48 -15.66
C ILE A 38 -1.74 7.29 -14.72
N VAL A 39 -1.09 6.22 -15.20
CA VAL A 39 -0.78 5.05 -14.35
C VAL A 39 0.35 5.39 -13.39
N GLY A 40 1.35 6.14 -13.85
CA GLY A 40 2.39 6.70 -12.97
C GLY A 40 1.79 7.52 -11.82
N MET A 41 0.74 8.30 -12.09
CA MET A 41 0.02 9.05 -11.05
C MET A 41 -0.65 8.13 -10.02
N PHE A 42 -1.29 7.04 -10.45
CA PHE A 42 -1.91 6.09 -9.52
C PHE A 42 -0.90 5.36 -8.64
N VAL A 43 0.25 4.98 -9.20
CA VAL A 43 1.35 4.37 -8.45
C VAL A 43 1.87 5.33 -7.39
N ILE A 44 2.10 6.60 -7.75
CA ILE A 44 2.49 7.65 -6.80
C ILE A 44 1.43 7.80 -5.70
N CYS A 45 0.15 7.93 -6.05
CA CYS A 45 -0.92 8.04 -5.06
C CYS A 45 -0.95 6.83 -4.10
N MET A 46 -0.71 5.61 -4.60
CA MET A 46 -0.64 4.41 -3.77
C MET A 46 0.55 4.49 -2.80
N ASP A 47 1.76 4.75 -3.28
CA ASP A 47 2.96 4.80 -2.44
C ASP A 47 2.86 5.89 -1.35
N TYR A 48 2.45 7.09 -1.74
CA TYR A 48 2.34 8.24 -0.84
C TYR A 48 1.16 8.17 0.12
N SER A 49 0.14 7.35 -0.16
CA SER A 49 -0.92 7.07 0.81
C SER A 49 -0.56 5.91 1.73
N PHE A 50 0.12 4.87 1.20
CA PHE A 50 0.51 3.67 1.94
C PHE A 50 1.55 3.95 3.03
N MET A 51 2.54 4.79 2.75
CA MET A 51 3.60 5.09 3.72
C MET A 51 3.05 5.79 4.99
N PRO A 52 2.27 6.89 4.90
CA PRO A 52 1.60 7.46 6.07
C PRO A 52 0.66 6.49 6.78
N ALA A 53 -0.09 5.68 6.02
CA ALA A 53 -0.99 4.68 6.59
C ALA A 53 -0.23 3.66 7.44
N THR A 54 0.89 3.15 6.94
CA THR A 54 1.78 2.22 7.65
C THR A 54 2.27 2.84 8.96
N ILE A 55 2.73 4.10 8.94
CA ILE A 55 3.17 4.80 10.15
C ILE A 55 2.03 4.93 11.17
N ILE A 56 0.84 5.30 10.72
CA ILE A 56 -0.34 5.44 11.60
C ILE A 56 -0.71 4.10 12.24
N HIS A 57 -0.73 3.00 11.47
CA HIS A 57 -1.05 1.68 12.00
C HIS A 57 -0.01 1.15 12.99
N LEU A 58 1.27 1.44 12.79
CA LEU A 58 2.31 1.16 13.80
C LEU A 58 2.05 1.86 15.14
N ILE A 59 1.36 3.00 15.13
CA ILE A 59 0.99 3.74 16.34
C ILE A 59 -0.34 3.24 16.92
N VAL A 60 -1.36 3.06 16.09
CA VAL A 60 -2.74 2.77 16.51
C VAL A 60 -2.94 1.31 16.90
N ASP A 61 -2.30 0.37 16.20
CA ASP A 61 -2.60 -1.06 16.30
C ASP A 61 -1.56 -1.86 17.08
N ARG A 62 -0.80 -1.21 17.98
CA ARG A 62 0.26 -1.83 18.80
C ARG A 62 -0.11 -3.10 19.54
N LYS A 63 -1.41 -3.33 19.79
CA LYS A 63 -1.93 -4.50 20.50
C LYS A 63 -2.64 -5.49 19.59
N GLU A 64 -2.82 -5.16 18.30
CA GLU A 64 -3.48 -6.03 17.33
C GLU A 64 -2.46 -6.88 16.57
N LYS A 65 -2.83 -8.12 16.24
CA LYS A 65 -1.95 -9.02 15.47
C LYS A 65 -1.57 -8.44 14.09
N MET A 66 -2.39 -7.56 13.54
CA MET A 66 -2.14 -6.96 12.22
C MET A 66 -0.96 -5.99 12.20
N ILE A 67 -0.47 -5.52 13.36
CA ILE A 67 0.71 -4.65 13.40
C ILE A 67 1.92 -5.28 12.73
N TRP A 68 2.07 -6.61 12.80
CA TRP A 68 3.20 -7.31 12.22
C TRP A 68 3.31 -7.12 10.70
N PHE A 69 2.18 -6.97 10.00
CA PHE A 69 2.18 -6.64 8.58
C PHE A 69 2.68 -5.21 8.33
N HIS A 70 2.30 -4.24 9.16
CA HIS A 70 2.82 -2.87 9.03
C HIS A 70 4.29 -2.76 9.46
N VAL A 71 4.76 -3.59 10.40
CA VAL A 71 6.19 -3.70 10.73
C VAL A 71 6.96 -4.25 9.53
N PHE A 72 6.47 -5.33 8.91
CA PHE A 72 7.04 -5.86 7.67
C PHE A 72 7.06 -4.81 6.57
N SER A 73 5.95 -4.10 6.34
CA SER A 73 5.86 -3.01 5.38
C SER A 73 6.94 -1.94 5.62
N MET A 74 7.14 -1.53 6.88
CA MET A 74 8.14 -0.54 7.24
C MET A 74 9.56 -1.02 6.96
N VAL A 75 9.87 -2.30 7.23
CA VAL A 75 11.16 -2.90 6.91
C VAL A 75 11.40 -2.88 5.40
N ILE A 76 10.41 -3.26 4.59
CA ILE A 76 10.53 -3.22 3.13
C ILE A 76 10.71 -1.79 2.61
N ILE A 77 9.98 -0.80 3.15
CA ILE A 77 10.18 0.62 2.81
C ILE A 77 11.61 1.06 3.11
N LEU A 78 12.18 0.68 4.26
CA LEU A 78 13.55 1.01 4.63
C LEU A 78 14.57 0.36 3.67
N ILE A 79 14.37 -0.91 3.31
CA ILE A 79 15.21 -1.60 2.33
C ILE A 79 15.14 -0.87 0.98
N ALA A 80 13.95 -0.46 0.55
CA ALA A 80 13.78 0.31 -0.67
C ALA A 80 14.56 1.64 -0.61
N ILE A 81 14.45 2.39 0.48
CA ILE A 81 15.23 3.64 0.63
C ILE A 81 16.74 3.36 0.50
N VAL A 82 17.25 2.30 1.12
CA VAL A 82 18.68 1.91 1.00
C VAL A 82 19.05 1.56 -0.43
N MET A 83 18.25 0.73 -1.11
CA MET A 83 18.48 0.36 -2.52
C MET A 83 18.47 1.58 -3.45
N LYS A 84 17.58 2.54 -3.19
CA LYS A 84 17.50 3.78 -3.96
C LYS A 84 18.76 4.64 -3.78
N ILE A 85 19.31 4.69 -2.56
CA ILE A 85 20.56 5.42 -2.26
C ILE A 85 21.77 4.72 -2.87
N SER A 86 21.77 3.38 -2.93
CA SER A 86 22.85 2.60 -3.56
C SER A 86 22.71 2.45 -5.08
N GLU A 87 21.81 3.21 -5.71
CA GLU A 87 21.53 3.15 -7.16
C GLU A 87 21.27 1.72 -7.68
N THR A 88 20.71 0.87 -6.81
CA THR A 88 20.44 -0.52 -7.13
C THR A 88 19.03 -0.66 -7.68
N ASP A 89 18.91 -1.25 -8.85
CA ASP A 89 17.61 -1.46 -9.49
C ASP A 89 16.73 -2.45 -8.73
N TYR A 90 15.43 -2.18 -8.73
CA TYR A 90 14.43 -3.11 -8.23
C TYR A 90 14.10 -4.13 -9.32
N PRO A 91 14.10 -5.44 -9.00
CA PRO A 91 13.52 -6.42 -9.89
C PRO A 91 12.04 -6.08 -10.13
N ALA A 92 11.59 -6.04 -11.39
CA ALA A 92 10.21 -5.67 -11.73
C ALA A 92 9.16 -6.57 -11.05
N ILE A 93 9.47 -7.86 -10.86
CA ILE A 93 8.60 -8.80 -10.15
C ILE A 93 8.38 -8.40 -8.68
N THR A 94 9.38 -7.78 -8.05
CA THR A 94 9.28 -7.30 -6.67
C THR A 94 8.23 -6.19 -6.56
N LEU A 95 8.19 -5.27 -7.53
CA LEU A 95 7.19 -4.20 -7.58
C LEU A 95 5.78 -4.75 -7.77
N VAL A 96 5.62 -5.75 -8.65
CA VAL A 96 4.32 -6.39 -8.87
C VAL A 96 3.83 -7.07 -7.58
N LEU A 97 4.68 -7.89 -6.95
CA LEU A 97 4.35 -8.55 -5.68
C LEU A 97 4.05 -7.53 -4.58
N TRP A 98 4.76 -6.40 -4.58
CA TRP A 98 4.54 -5.32 -3.62
C TRP A 98 3.17 -4.65 -3.80
N TYR A 99 2.76 -4.35 -5.02
CA TYR A 99 1.45 -3.78 -5.29
C TYR A 99 0.32 -4.72 -4.86
N PHE A 100 0.44 -6.01 -5.20
CA PHE A 100 -0.51 -7.02 -4.74
C PHE A 100 -0.52 -7.15 -3.21
N TYR A 101 0.64 -7.11 -2.56
CA TYR A 101 0.73 -7.14 -1.10
C TYR A 101 -0.04 -5.97 -0.46
N ILE A 102 0.19 -4.73 -0.94
CA ILE A 102 -0.53 -3.55 -0.46
C ILE A 102 -2.04 -3.72 -0.68
N TRP A 103 -2.43 -4.10 -1.89
CA TRP A 103 -3.83 -4.29 -2.24
C TRP A 103 -4.52 -5.34 -1.36
N PHE A 104 -3.88 -6.49 -1.14
CA PHE A 104 -4.41 -7.54 -0.26
C PHE A 104 -4.49 -7.09 1.20
N LEU A 105 -3.44 -6.46 1.74
CA LEU A 105 -3.43 -5.98 3.12
C LEU A 105 -4.59 -5.02 3.36
N TYR A 106 -4.73 -3.99 2.54
CA TYR A 106 -5.76 -2.98 2.69
C TYR A 106 -7.15 -3.46 2.31
N GLY A 107 -7.26 -4.38 1.34
CA GLY A 107 -8.51 -5.09 1.06
C GLY A 107 -9.00 -5.91 2.25
N THR A 108 -8.09 -6.59 2.95
CA THR A 108 -8.43 -7.35 4.16
C THR A 108 -8.85 -6.43 5.30
N ILE A 109 -8.13 -5.32 5.51
CA ILE A 109 -8.48 -4.29 6.51
C ILE A 109 -9.88 -3.72 6.21
N TYR A 110 -10.14 -3.39 4.95
CA TYR A 110 -11.43 -2.88 4.49
C TYR A 110 -12.56 -3.88 4.74
N VAL A 111 -12.43 -5.12 4.25
CA VAL A 111 -13.46 -6.16 4.45
C VAL A 111 -13.71 -6.43 5.93
N LYS A 112 -12.65 -6.51 6.73
CA LYS A 112 -12.74 -6.69 8.19
C LYS A 112 -13.57 -5.59 8.85
N ALA A 113 -13.41 -4.34 8.41
CA ALA A 113 -14.16 -3.20 8.93
C ALA A 113 -15.66 -3.24 8.57
N PHE A 114 -16.06 -3.99 7.54
CA PHE A 114 -17.47 -4.16 7.14
C PHE A 114 -18.13 -5.43 7.70
N TRP A 115 -17.37 -6.51 7.92
CA TRP A 115 -17.93 -7.83 8.23
C TRP A 115 -17.85 -8.27 9.70
N LEU A 116 -16.94 -7.73 10.51
CA LEU A 116 -16.78 -8.17 11.91
C LEU A 116 -17.65 -7.41 12.93
N ASP A 117 -18.54 -6.53 12.48
CA ASP A 117 -19.57 -5.89 13.34
C ASP A 117 -20.92 -6.66 13.30
N LYS A 118 -20.92 -7.94 12.90
CA LYS A 118 -22.05 -8.89 13.05
C LYS A 118 -21.69 -10.07 13.93
#